data_AF-A0A2G2QFE3-F1
#
_entry.id   AF-A0A2G2QFE3-F1
#
_cell.length_a   1.000
_cell.length_b   1.000
_cell.length_c   1.000
_cell.angle_alpha   90.00
_cell.angle_beta   90.00
_cell.angle_gamma   90.00
#
_symmetry.space_group_name_H-M   'P 1'
#
loop_
_entity.id
_entity.type
_entity.pdbx_description
1 polymer ?
#
loop_
_entity_poly.entity_id
_entity_poly.type
_entity_poly.pdbx_seq_one_letter_code
_entity_poly.pdbx_strand_id
1 'polypeptide(L)'
;MWYRVLQAIETYFKGLAEFANVTIQLGDSGAIPEDTTLVLLRGPGKADDRSRNRRGEQTVFIECWVTSSVQNALESAADGYLQLADLEDITVNALRMFGHTPTVIADYHITAKLGQIENDNDAFRPHVGSRIPLTITYTKITP
;
A
#
# COMPACT_ATOMS: atom_id res chain seq x y z
N MET A 1 1.97 8.05 -14.73
CA MET A 1 2.15 8.51 -13.33
C MET A 1 2.05 7.36 -12.34
N TRP A 2 0.98 6.56 -12.36
CA TRP A 2 0.74 5.45 -11.42
C TRP A 2 1.97 4.57 -11.12
N TYR A 3 2.73 4.15 -12.13
CA TYR A 3 3.88 3.27 -11.92
C TYR A 3 4.99 3.94 -11.11
N ARG A 4 5.27 5.23 -11.38
CA ARG A 4 6.28 6.00 -10.63
C ARG A 4 5.88 6.21 -9.17
N VAL A 5 4.58 6.37 -8.92
CA VAL A 5 4.03 6.45 -7.56
C VAL A 5 4.26 5.13 -6.82
N LEU A 6 3.93 3.99 -7.44
CA LEU A 6 4.14 2.67 -6.82
C LEU A 6 5.64 2.42 -6.54
N GLN A 7 6.53 2.73 -7.47
CA GLN A 7 7.99 2.62 -7.25
C GLN A 7 8.49 3.52 -6.11
N ALA A 8 7.95 4.74 -5.98
CA ALA A 8 8.31 5.64 -4.89
C ALA A 8 7.84 5.11 -3.53
N ILE A 9 6.63 4.55 -3.46
CA ILE A 9 6.10 3.91 -2.24
C ILE A 9 6.93 2.68 -1.89
N GLU A 10 7.25 1.82 -2.87
CA GLU A 10 8.11 0.65 -2.66
C GLU A 10 9.48 1.04 -2.10
N THR A 11 10.14 2.01 -2.74
CA THR A 11 11.44 2.52 -2.31
C THR A 11 11.36 3.12 -0.90
N TYR A 12 10.29 3.86 -0.62
CA TYR A 12 10.05 4.45 0.69
C TYR A 12 9.92 3.38 1.77
N PHE A 13 9.06 2.38 1.60
CA PHE A 13 8.90 1.31 2.57
C PHE A 13 10.19 0.47 2.73
N LYS A 14 10.91 0.15 1.65
CA LYS A 14 12.20 -0.56 1.73
C LYS A 14 13.27 0.23 2.51
N GLY A 15 13.12 1.54 2.63
CA GLY A 15 14.02 2.40 3.41
C GLY A 15 13.69 2.48 4.92
N LEU A 16 12.55 1.91 5.34
CA LEU A 16 12.07 1.97 6.72
C LEU A 16 12.44 0.67 7.47
N ALA A 17 12.96 0.79 8.70
CA ALA A 17 13.42 -0.35 9.48
C ALA A 17 12.26 -1.28 9.89
N GLU A 18 11.07 -0.72 10.07
CA GLU A 18 9.84 -1.41 10.44
C GLU A 18 9.41 -2.46 9.38
N PHE A 19 9.85 -2.31 8.13
CA PHE A 19 9.53 -3.23 7.04
C PHE A 19 10.69 -4.18 6.70
N ALA A 20 11.72 -4.28 7.53
CA ALA A 20 12.91 -5.11 7.24
C ALA A 20 12.58 -6.61 7.05
N ASN A 21 11.52 -7.11 7.68
CA ASN A 21 11.04 -8.48 7.57
C ASN A 21 9.74 -8.61 6.77
N VAL A 22 9.39 -7.59 6.00
CA VAL A 22 8.17 -7.56 5.18
C VAL A 22 8.56 -7.59 3.71
N THR A 23 8.05 -8.57 2.98
CA THR A 23 8.24 -8.62 1.53
C THR A 23 7.42 -7.51 0.88
N ILE A 24 8.00 -6.75 -0.05
CA ILE A 24 7.27 -5.68 -0.76
C ILE A 24 7.23 -5.99 -2.24
N GLN A 25 6.02 -6.19 -2.75
CA GLN A 25 5.75 -6.59 -4.13
C GLN A 25 5.03 -5.48 -4.90
N LEU A 26 5.43 -5.29 -6.15
CA LEU A 26 4.74 -4.44 -7.11
C LEU A 26 3.86 -5.29 -8.02
N GLY A 27 2.55 -5.02 -8.04
CA GLY A 27 1.59 -5.69 -8.91
C GLY A 27 1.07 -7.02 -8.36
N ASP A 28 -0.08 -7.43 -8.90
CA ASP A 28 -0.78 -8.64 -8.49
C ASP A 28 -0.24 -9.85 -9.28
N SER A 29 0.12 -10.91 -8.57
CA SER A 29 0.46 -12.20 -9.17
C SER A 29 -0.74 -13.13 -9.31
N GLY A 30 -1.86 -12.78 -8.67
CA GLY A 30 -3.05 -13.60 -8.49
C GLY A 30 -2.93 -14.64 -7.37
N ALA A 31 -1.72 -14.85 -6.82
CA ALA A 31 -1.46 -15.75 -5.71
C ALA A 31 -1.44 -14.99 -4.38
N ILE A 32 -2.02 -15.60 -3.34
CA ILE A 32 -1.91 -15.12 -1.96
C ILE A 32 -0.47 -15.35 -1.49
N PRO A 33 0.22 -14.34 -0.96
CA PRO A 33 1.58 -14.49 -0.47
C PRO A 33 1.67 -15.48 0.70
N GLU A 34 2.71 -16.32 0.71
CA GLU A 34 2.97 -17.27 1.79
C GLU A 34 3.59 -16.61 3.03
N ASP A 35 4.28 -15.49 2.86
CA ASP A 35 4.95 -14.75 3.94
C ASP A 35 4.28 -13.39 4.18
N THR A 36 4.65 -12.74 5.30
CA THR A 36 4.25 -11.35 5.57
C THR A 36 4.67 -10.42 4.43
N THR A 37 3.67 -9.89 3.72
CA THR A 37 3.89 -9.22 2.44
C THR A 37 3.00 -7.99 2.29
N LEU A 38 3.56 -6.91 1.74
CA LEU A 38 2.81 -5.81 1.16
C LEU A 38 2.74 -5.95 -0.35
N VAL A 39 1.54 -5.94 -0.91
CA VAL A 39 1.33 -5.91 -2.37
C VAL A 39 0.82 -4.54 -2.78
N LEU A 40 1.56 -3.89 -3.67
CA LEU A 40 1.25 -2.54 -4.15
C LEU A 40 0.60 -2.62 -5.52
N LEU A 41 -0.67 -2.24 -5.61
CA LEU A 41 -1.51 -2.40 -6.79
C LEU A 41 -1.95 -1.06 -7.38
N ARG A 42 -2.11 -1.06 -8.71
CA ARG A 42 -2.71 0.06 -9.42
C ARG A 42 -4.22 0.05 -9.18
N GLY A 43 -4.73 1.17 -8.67
CA GLY A 43 -6.17 1.45 -8.61
C GLY A 43 -6.66 2.37 -9.73
N PRO A 44 -7.91 2.84 -9.63
CA PRO A 44 -8.47 3.81 -10.58
C PRO A 44 -7.71 5.14 -10.54
N GLY A 45 -7.75 5.89 -11.63
CA GLY A 45 -7.14 7.21 -11.71
C GLY A 45 -7.84 8.10 -12.72
N LYS A 46 -7.72 9.41 -12.52
CA LYS A 46 -8.27 10.44 -13.40
C LYS A 46 -7.21 11.51 -13.66
N ALA A 47 -6.93 11.78 -14.92
CA ALA A 47 -6.17 12.96 -15.31
C ALA A 47 -7.15 14.13 -15.52
N ASP A 48 -6.75 15.34 -15.14
CA ASP A 48 -7.50 16.52 -15.53
C ASP A 48 -7.11 16.92 -16.96
N ASP A 49 -7.89 16.44 -17.93
CA ASP A 49 -7.70 16.68 -19.36
C ASP A 49 -7.71 18.17 -19.72
N ARG A 50 -8.40 19.01 -18.94
CA ARG A 50 -8.44 20.47 -19.15
C ARG A 50 -7.10 21.13 -18.82
N SER A 51 -6.27 20.46 -18.02
CA SER A 51 -4.98 20.97 -17.54
C SER A 51 -3.77 20.45 -18.33
N ARG A 52 -3.96 19.77 -19.48
CA ARG A 52 -2.87 19.08 -20.21
C ARG A 52 -2.05 18.12 -19.31
N ASN A 53 -2.72 17.35 -18.45
CA ASN A 53 -2.07 16.43 -17.49
C ASN A 53 -1.15 17.12 -16.47
N ARG A 54 -1.35 18.41 -16.18
CA ARG A 54 -0.65 19.11 -15.10
C ARG A 54 -1.13 18.68 -13.73
N ARG A 55 -2.37 18.23 -13.61
CA ARG A 55 -2.94 17.69 -12.39
C ARG A 55 -3.67 16.39 -12.66
N GLY A 56 -3.65 15.51 -11.67
CA GLY A 56 -4.54 14.36 -11.66
C GLY A 56 -4.55 13.67 -10.32
N GLU A 57 -5.37 12.64 -10.25
CA GLU A 57 -5.55 11.78 -9.09
C GLU A 57 -5.32 10.32 -9.52
N GLN A 58 -4.69 9.56 -8.64
CA GLN A 58 -4.43 8.14 -8.84
C GLN A 58 -4.62 7.44 -7.51
N THR A 59 -5.55 6.50 -7.44
CA THR A 59 -5.65 5.58 -6.31
C THR A 59 -4.66 4.44 -6.51
N VAL A 60 -3.91 4.10 -5.48
CA VAL A 60 -3.16 2.85 -5.38
C VAL A 60 -3.72 2.06 -4.22
N PHE A 61 -3.65 0.74 -4.29
CA PHE A 61 -4.04 -0.12 -3.19
C PHE A 61 -2.79 -0.75 -2.59
N ILE A 62 -2.72 -0.78 -1.27
CA ILE A 62 -1.69 -1.47 -0.52
C ILE A 62 -2.38 -2.62 0.19
N GLU A 63 -2.09 -3.85 -0.22
CA GLU A 63 -2.61 -5.02 0.47
C GLU A 63 -1.61 -5.49 1.51
N CYS A 64 -2.10 -5.72 2.72
CA CYS A 64 -1.36 -6.26 3.84
C CYS A 64 -1.71 -7.74 3.97
N TRP A 65 -0.72 -8.61 3.82
CA TRP A 65 -0.90 -10.06 3.93
C TRP A 65 -0.03 -10.59 5.06
N VAL A 66 -0.62 -11.44 5.91
CA VAL A 66 0.12 -12.22 6.90
C VAL A 66 -0.37 -13.68 6.87
N THR A 67 0.52 -14.59 7.21
CA THR A 67 0.17 -16.00 7.44
C THR A 67 0.35 -16.32 8.92
N SER A 68 -0.61 -17.01 9.53
CA SER A 68 -0.29 -17.75 10.75
C SER A 68 0.50 -18.98 10.32
N SER A 69 1.77 -19.09 10.71
CA SER A 69 2.64 -20.21 10.31
C SER A 69 1.90 -21.56 10.35
N VAL A 70 2.15 -22.39 9.33
CA VAL A 70 1.39 -23.61 8.98
C VAL A 70 1.34 -24.66 10.11
N GLN A 71 2.14 -24.51 11.17
CA GLN A 71 2.10 -25.37 12.36
C GLN A 71 1.10 -24.92 13.44
N ASN A 72 0.80 -23.62 13.54
CA ASN A 72 -0.05 -23.04 14.59
C ASN A 72 -1.32 -22.35 14.04
N ALA A 73 -1.55 -22.40 12.73
CA ALA A 73 -2.75 -21.83 12.10
C ALA A 73 -4.08 -22.43 12.61
N LEU A 74 -4.02 -23.62 13.20
CA LEU A 74 -5.13 -24.28 13.88
C LEU A 74 -5.25 -23.90 15.38
N GLU A 75 -4.25 -23.22 15.95
CA GLU A 75 -4.17 -22.98 17.40
C GLU A 75 -4.70 -21.60 17.83
N SER A 76 -4.64 -20.55 17.00
CA SER A 76 -5.28 -19.26 17.31
C SER A 76 -5.44 -18.36 16.08
N ALA A 77 -6.65 -18.28 15.52
CA ALA A 77 -6.98 -17.28 14.50
C ALA A 77 -6.77 -15.83 14.99
N ALA A 78 -6.83 -15.61 16.31
CA ALA A 78 -6.59 -14.31 16.91
C ALA A 78 -5.15 -13.81 16.68
N ASP A 79 -4.18 -14.71 16.56
CA ASP A 79 -2.76 -14.34 16.40
C ASP A 79 -2.50 -13.81 14.98
N GLY A 80 -3.13 -14.41 13.97
CA GLY A 80 -3.07 -13.91 12.58
C GLY A 80 -3.71 -12.52 12.45
N TYR A 81 -4.87 -12.32 13.08
CA TYR A 81 -5.52 -11.00 13.10
C TYR A 81 -4.72 -9.95 13.88
N LEU A 82 -4.04 -10.33 14.96
CA LEU A 82 -3.16 -9.43 15.70
C LEU A 82 -1.97 -9.00 14.84
N GLN A 83 -1.32 -9.94 14.16
CA GLN A 83 -0.20 -9.63 13.24
C GLN A 83 -0.64 -8.77 12.07
N LEU A 84 -1.85 -9.00 11.54
CA LEU A 84 -2.42 -8.17 10.49
C LEU A 84 -2.65 -6.74 10.99
N ALA A 85 -3.24 -6.58 12.18
CA ALA A 85 -3.46 -5.27 12.80
C ALA A 85 -2.14 -4.53 13.04
N ASP A 86 -1.10 -5.22 13.53
CA ASP A 86 0.24 -4.64 13.70
C ASP A 86 0.83 -4.17 12.36
N LEU A 87 0.71 -5.00 11.31
CA LEU A 87 1.17 -4.65 9.95
C LEU A 87 0.39 -3.46 9.36
N GLU A 88 -0.92 -3.42 9.57
CA GLU A 88 -1.79 -2.31 9.19
C GLU A 88 -1.36 -1.02 9.88
N ASP A 89 -1.12 -1.06 11.19
CA ASP A 89 -0.74 0.12 11.97
C ASP A 89 0.60 0.71 11.53
N ILE A 90 1.63 -0.13 11.33
CA ILE A 90 2.92 0.36 10.81
C ILE A 90 2.79 0.90 9.38
N THR A 91 1.96 0.26 8.55
CA THR A 91 1.70 0.69 7.15
C THR A 91 0.98 2.03 7.12
N VAL A 92 -0.08 2.20 7.92
CA VAL A 92 -0.83 3.44 8.05
C VAL A 92 0.07 4.57 8.56
N ASN A 93 0.89 4.31 9.57
CA ASN A 93 1.80 5.32 10.11
C ASN A 93 2.83 5.77 9.07
N ALA A 94 3.42 4.84 8.32
CA ALA A 94 4.32 5.17 7.22
C ALA A 94 3.61 5.95 6.10
N LEU A 95 2.40 5.55 5.71
CA LEU A 95 1.61 6.24 4.68
C LEU A 95 1.14 7.63 5.10
N ARG A 96 0.90 7.87 6.40
CA ARG A 96 0.63 9.22 6.95
C ARG A 96 1.83 10.15 6.84
N MET A 97 3.05 9.62 6.75
CA MET A 97 4.25 10.42 6.54
C MET A 97 4.53 10.61 5.04
N PHE A 98 4.20 9.61 4.22
CA PHE A 98 4.35 9.66 2.77
C PHE A 98 3.47 10.76 2.15
N GLY A 99 4.10 11.76 1.53
CA GLY A 99 3.38 12.85 0.84
C GLY A 99 2.85 13.97 1.75
N HIS A 100 3.18 13.94 3.05
CA HIS A 100 3.00 15.07 3.96
C HIS A 100 4.25 15.96 4.04
N THR A 101 5.43 15.41 3.78
CA THR A 101 6.60 16.18 3.36
C THR A 101 6.51 16.45 1.85
N PRO A 102 7.11 17.55 1.32
CA PRO A 102 7.10 17.82 -0.12
C PRO A 102 7.75 16.67 -0.90
N THR A 103 6.93 15.71 -1.34
CA THR A 103 7.37 14.57 -2.12
C THR A 103 7.29 14.95 -3.58
N VAL A 104 8.45 14.99 -4.23
CA VAL A 104 8.55 15.26 -5.67
C VAL A 104 8.82 13.96 -6.40
N ILE A 105 7.92 13.60 -7.32
CA ILE A 105 8.10 12.45 -8.21
C ILE A 105 8.06 12.95 -9.65
N ALA A 106 9.21 12.89 -10.34
CA ALA A 106 9.33 13.25 -11.75
C ALA A 106 8.70 14.62 -12.11
N ASP A 107 9.06 15.67 -11.36
CA ASP A 107 8.59 17.05 -11.50
C ASP A 107 7.12 17.31 -11.09
N TYR A 108 6.50 16.38 -10.36
CA TYR A 108 5.19 16.59 -9.75
C TYR A 108 5.32 16.64 -8.23
N HIS A 109 4.69 17.64 -7.63
CA HIS A 109 4.39 17.64 -6.21
C HIS A 109 3.27 16.63 -5.94
N ILE A 110 3.49 15.79 -4.93
CA ILE A 110 2.60 14.70 -4.58
C ILE A 110 2.01 14.95 -3.20
N THR A 111 0.70 14.77 -3.08
CA THR A 111 0.01 14.67 -1.79
C THR A 111 -0.73 13.35 -1.72
N ALA A 112 -0.70 12.70 -0.57
CA ALA A 112 -1.36 11.42 -0.36
C ALA A 112 -2.53 11.58 0.63
N LYS A 113 -3.61 10.83 0.39
CA LYS A 113 -4.76 10.74 1.28
C LYS A 113 -5.14 9.28 1.46
N LEU A 114 -5.11 8.82 2.72
CA LEU A 114 -5.58 7.50 3.11
C LEU A 114 -7.10 7.41 3.04
N GLY A 115 -7.60 6.29 2.51
CA GLY A 115 -8.99 5.88 2.65
C GLY A 115 -9.19 4.90 3.81
N GLN A 116 -10.37 4.30 3.86
CA GLN A 116 -10.74 3.31 4.88
C GLN A 116 -10.12 1.95 4.52
N ILE A 117 -9.61 1.24 5.52
CA ILE A 117 -9.09 -0.13 5.38
C ILE A 117 -10.27 -1.08 5.07
N GLU A 118 -10.09 -1.92 4.06
CA GLU A 118 -11.03 -2.95 3.61
C GLU A 118 -10.47 -4.33 4.00
N ASN A 119 -11.13 -5.05 4.92
CA ASN A 119 -10.64 -6.35 5.38
C ASN A 119 -11.21 -7.48 4.54
N ASP A 120 -10.39 -8.48 4.21
CA ASP A 120 -10.82 -9.68 3.49
C ASP A 120 -11.57 -10.68 4.39
N ASN A 121 -11.63 -10.41 5.70
CA ASN A 121 -12.22 -11.27 6.72
C ASN A 121 -11.61 -12.69 6.66
N ASP A 122 -12.44 -13.72 6.88
CA ASP A 122 -12.01 -15.12 6.91
C ASP A 122 -11.90 -15.78 5.52
N ALA A 123 -11.98 -15.01 4.43
CA ALA A 123 -12.10 -15.56 3.07
C ALA A 123 -10.88 -16.38 2.61
N PHE A 124 -9.70 -16.13 3.19
CA PHE A 124 -8.42 -16.65 2.71
C PHE A 124 -7.63 -17.46 3.75
N ARG A 125 -8.29 -17.90 4.83
CA ARG A 125 -7.65 -18.65 5.91
C ARG A 125 -6.80 -19.82 5.37
N PRO A 126 -5.59 -20.05 5.92
CA PRO A 126 -5.03 -19.43 7.13
C PRO A 126 -4.38 -18.04 6.92
N HIS A 127 -4.41 -17.53 5.69
CA HIS A 127 -3.90 -16.20 5.37
C HIS A 127 -5.00 -15.18 5.68
N VAL A 128 -4.60 -14.07 6.28
CA VAL A 128 -5.52 -12.95 6.49
C VAL A 128 -4.95 -11.72 5.80
N GLY A 129 -5.85 -11.02 5.12
CA GLY A 129 -5.53 -9.92 4.24
C GLY A 129 -6.39 -8.70 4.51
N SER A 130 -5.84 -7.53 4.23
CA SER A 130 -6.60 -6.30 4.12
C SER A 130 -6.04 -5.41 3.03
N ARG A 131 -6.85 -4.43 2.60
CA ARG A 131 -6.51 -3.50 1.54
C ARG A 131 -6.68 -2.07 2.02
N ILE A 132 -5.63 -1.27 1.83
CA ILE A 132 -5.59 0.15 2.17
C ILE A 132 -5.59 0.97 0.87
N PRO A 133 -6.67 1.68 0.54
CA PRO A 133 -6.70 2.61 -0.57
C PRO A 133 -5.93 3.90 -0.22
N LEU A 134 -5.00 4.29 -1.09
CA LEU A 134 -4.26 5.55 -0.99
C LEU A 134 -4.51 6.38 -2.24
N THR A 135 -5.16 7.52 -2.08
CA THR A 135 -5.38 8.47 -3.18
C THR A 135 -4.23 9.44 -3.28
N ILE A 136 -3.57 9.43 -4.42
CA ILE A 136 -2.43 10.27 -4.75
C ILE A 136 -2.87 11.38 -5.68
N THR A 137 -2.78 12.62 -5.22
CA THR A 137 -2.94 13.79 -6.06
C THR A 137 -1.57 14.28 -6.48
N TYR A 138 -1.38 14.45 -7.79
CA TYR A 138 -0.13 14.94 -8.35
C TYR A 138 -0.35 16.25 -9.11
N THR A 139 0.53 17.21 -8.89
CA THR A 139 0.50 18.53 -9.56
C THR A 139 1.89 18.89 -10.08
N LYS A 140 2.01 19.21 -11.36
CA LYS A 140 3.28 19.55 -12.00
C LYS A 140 3.85 20.84 -11.39
N ILE A 141 5.14 20.82 -11.04
CA ILE A 141 5.82 21.93 -10.34
C ILE A 141 6.02 23.14 -11.26
N THR A 142 6.19 22.91 -12.57
CA THR A 142 6.41 23.97 -13.56
C THR A 142 5.32 23.91 -14.64
N PRO A 143 4.77 25.06 -15.09
CA PRO A 143 3.76 25.11 -16.14
C PRO A 143 4.17 24.29 -17.38
#